data_AF-A0A9D4UZU9-F1
#
_entry.id   AF-A0A9D4UZU9-F1
#
_cell.length_a   1.000
_cell.length_b   1.000
_cell.length_c   1.000
_cell.angle_alpha   90.00
_cell.angle_beta   90.00
_cell.angle_gamma   90.00
#
_symmetry.space_group_name_H-M   'P 1'
#
loop_
_entity.id
_entity.type
_entity.pdbx_description
1 polymer ?
#
loop_
_entity_poly.entity_id
_entity_poly.type
_entity_poly.pdbx_seq_one_letter_code
_entity_poly.pdbx_strand_id
1 'polypeptide(L)'
;MLLDVTSMLSELDKVMDEVEKRSQAGNINAMLEMQDLPDTDFGSSLCMMYELGRSFLQYFPALILPSVSFSQVFASATGAVNRKDPDVALVAASFLLESLEARNDHKAIDRERRIWNFSPELLTKLDQVVISYGRLIVEAILRRLALDDVVESLKEALSDVLYGLCTCYPAITKEAVISTLSAADFPGRAGFKLDADKERFLFAALRQPPHPRVRFQ
;
A
#
# COMPACT_ATOMS: atom_id res chain seq x y z
N MET A 1 2.95 39.73 -8.35
CA MET A 1 2.18 38.83 -9.24
C MET A 1 1.51 37.79 -8.37
N LEU A 2 0.27 38.04 -7.97
CA LEU A 2 -0.57 37.05 -7.28
C LEU A 2 -1.04 36.08 -8.36
N LEU A 3 -0.58 34.83 -8.28
CA LEU A 3 -1.11 33.74 -9.10
C LEU A 3 -2.60 33.61 -8.79
N ASP A 4 -3.43 33.60 -9.83
CA ASP A 4 -4.88 33.50 -9.75
C ASP A 4 -5.28 32.07 -9.37
N VAL A 5 -5.15 31.77 -8.07
CA VAL A 5 -5.47 30.46 -7.46
C VAL A 5 -6.93 30.08 -7.73
N THR A 6 -7.82 31.07 -7.86
CA THR A 6 -9.23 30.86 -8.19
C THR A 6 -9.43 30.33 -9.61
N SER A 7 -8.65 30.79 -10.58
CA SER A 7 -8.67 30.24 -11.94
C SER A 7 -8.24 28.77 -11.96
N MET A 8 -7.15 28.43 -11.26
CA MET A 8 -6.60 27.07 -11.22
C MET A 8 -7.53 26.07 -10.53
N LEU A 9 -8.22 26.48 -9.45
CA LEU A 9 -9.21 25.64 -8.79
C LEU A 9 -10.44 25.39 -9.67
N SER A 10 -10.87 26.39 -10.46
CA SER A 10 -12.00 26.21 -11.39
C SER A 10 -11.66 25.30 -12.58
N GLU A 11 -10.40 25.25 -12.99
CA GLU A 11 -9.93 24.34 -14.03
C GLU A 11 -9.82 22.90 -13.49
N LEU A 12 -9.42 22.73 -12.23
CA LEU A 12 -9.36 21.42 -11.58
C LEU A 12 -10.76 20.80 -11.41
N ASP A 13 -11.75 21.60 -11.01
CA ASP A 13 -13.15 21.17 -10.89
C ASP A 13 -13.72 20.71 -12.26
N LYS A 14 -13.39 21.43 -13.34
CA LYS A 14 -13.80 21.03 -14.69
C LYS A 14 -13.17 19.71 -15.14
N VAL A 15 -11.90 19.50 -14.80
CA VAL A 15 -11.21 18.24 -15.11
C VAL A 15 -11.81 17.09 -14.32
N MET A 16 -12.15 17.30 -13.05
CA MET A 16 -12.81 16.28 -12.22
C MET A 16 -14.21 15.91 -12.74
N ASP A 17 -15.03 16.91 -13.10
CA ASP A 17 -16.35 16.69 -13.70
C ASP A 17 -16.27 15.95 -15.04
N GLU A 18 -15.23 16.20 -15.84
CA GLU A 18 -15.05 15.56 -17.14
C GLU A 18 -14.56 14.11 -17.01
N VAL A 19 -13.71 13.81 -16.01
CA VAL A 19 -13.30 12.45 -15.66
C VAL A 19 -14.49 11.64 -15.13
N GLU A 20 -15.34 12.26 -14.29
CA GLU A 20 -16.51 11.61 -13.73
C GLU A 20 -17.58 11.33 -14.80
N LYS A 21 -17.78 12.25 -15.75
CA LYS A 21 -18.63 12.03 -16.94
C LYS A 21 -18.10 10.92 -17.85
N ARG A 22 -16.79 10.84 -18.08
CA ARG A 22 -16.18 9.77 -18.89
C ARG A 22 -16.25 8.41 -18.19
N SER A 23 -16.17 8.38 -16.87
CA SER A 23 -16.38 7.16 -16.07
C SER A 23 -17.82 6.65 -16.12
N GLN A 24 -18.81 7.54 -16.23
CA GLN A 24 -20.23 7.17 -16.31
C GLN A 24 -20.69 6.83 -17.74
N ALA A 25 -20.01 7.35 -18.77
CA ALA A 25 -20.27 7.06 -20.18
C ALA A 25 -19.54 5.79 -20.70
N GLY A 26 -18.95 4.98 -19.82
CA GLY A 26 -18.18 3.79 -20.14
C GLY A 26 -19.01 2.69 -20.79
N ASN A 27 -19.24 2.83 -22.09
CA ASN A 27 -19.59 1.72 -22.97
C ASN A 27 -18.37 0.79 -23.00
N ILE A 28 -18.47 -0.34 -22.30
CA ILE A 28 -17.38 -1.32 -22.07
C ILE A 28 -16.70 -1.76 -23.38
N ASN A 29 -17.38 -1.63 -24.51
CA ASN A 29 -16.86 -1.99 -25.83
C ASN A 29 -15.93 -0.93 -26.48
N ALA A 30 -15.92 0.33 -26.04
CA ALA A 30 -15.07 1.37 -26.62
C ALA A 30 -13.61 1.33 -26.13
N MET A 31 -13.32 0.59 -25.05
CA MET A 31 -11.94 0.36 -24.58
C MET A 31 -11.18 -0.68 -25.42
N LEU A 32 -11.84 -1.38 -26.35
CA LEU A 32 -11.22 -2.39 -27.21
C LEU A 32 -10.70 -1.85 -28.55
N GLU A 33 -10.93 -0.56 -28.86
CA GLU A 33 -10.47 0.09 -30.10
C GLU A 33 -9.42 1.18 -29.87
N MET A 34 -8.55 1.03 -28.86
CA MET A 34 -7.27 1.77 -28.83
C MET A 34 -6.19 0.94 -29.50
N GLN A 35 -6.23 0.89 -30.83
CA GLN A 35 -5.06 0.58 -31.64
C GLN A 35 -4.09 1.76 -31.57
N ASP A 36 -2.83 1.47 -31.26
CA ASP A 36 -1.68 2.37 -31.20
C ASP A 36 -1.61 3.35 -30.01
N LEU A 37 -1.73 2.82 -28.78
CA LEU A 37 -1.00 3.45 -27.65
C LEU A 37 0.49 3.09 -27.79
N PRO A 38 1.43 4.04 -27.57
CA PRO A 38 2.85 3.70 -27.51
C PRO A 38 3.06 2.58 -26.50
N ASP A 39 4.11 1.77 -26.67
CA ASP A 39 4.60 0.80 -25.68
C ASP A 39 5.03 1.54 -24.39
N THR A 40 4.05 2.08 -23.68
CA THR A 40 4.19 2.59 -22.33
C THR A 40 4.42 1.36 -21.48
N ASP A 41 5.67 1.17 -21.05
CA ASP A 41 6.01 0.15 -20.07
C ASP A 41 5.10 0.35 -18.85
N PHE A 42 4.07 -0.48 -18.75
CA PHE A 42 3.05 -0.41 -17.72
C PHE A 42 3.68 -0.49 -16.32
N GLY A 43 4.84 -1.15 -16.18
CA GLY A 43 5.62 -1.16 -14.95
C GLY A 43 6.12 0.24 -14.58
N SER A 44 6.77 0.93 -15.51
CA SER A 44 7.24 2.31 -15.33
C SER A 44 6.12 3.28 -14.90
N SER A 45 4.92 3.15 -15.50
CA SER A 45 3.77 3.98 -15.14
C SER A 45 3.25 3.72 -13.73
N LEU A 46 3.25 2.46 -13.29
CA LEU A 46 2.90 2.11 -11.91
C LEU A 46 3.92 2.66 -10.91
N CYS A 47 5.21 2.54 -11.20
CA CYS A 47 6.27 3.12 -10.34
C CYS A 47 6.06 4.62 -10.17
N MET A 48 5.88 5.36 -11.27
CA MET A 48 5.63 6.81 -11.23
C MET A 48 4.36 7.15 -10.43
N MET A 49 3.29 6.36 -10.58
CA MET A 49 2.05 6.58 -9.83
C MET A 49 2.25 6.45 -8.32
N TYR A 50 2.99 5.43 -7.85
CA TYR A 50 3.26 5.23 -6.43
C TYR A 50 4.22 6.29 -5.87
N GLU A 51 5.25 6.69 -6.63
CA GLU A 51 6.15 7.79 -6.26
C GLU A 51 5.43 9.13 -6.17
N LEU A 52 4.50 9.38 -7.10
CA LEU A 52 3.64 10.55 -7.06
C LEU A 52 2.73 10.50 -5.83
N GLY A 53 2.11 9.35 -5.55
CA GLY A 53 1.31 9.12 -4.33
C GLY A 53 2.09 9.43 -3.04
N ARG A 54 3.34 8.96 -2.93
CA ARG A 54 4.24 9.29 -1.81
C ARG A 54 4.48 10.78 -1.68
N SER A 55 4.74 11.44 -2.81
CA SER A 55 5.00 12.89 -2.85
C SER A 55 3.77 13.69 -2.41
N PHE A 56 2.57 13.33 -2.90
CA PHE A 56 1.32 13.95 -2.47
C PHE A 56 1.03 13.71 -1.00
N LEU A 57 1.26 12.50 -0.50
CA LEU A 57 1.07 12.18 0.90
C LEU A 57 1.97 13.07 1.78
N GLN A 58 3.21 13.31 1.36
CA GLN A 58 4.18 14.12 2.09
C GLN A 58 3.87 15.64 2.02
N TYR A 59 3.63 16.17 0.84
CA TYR A 59 3.55 17.61 0.61
C TYR A 59 2.12 18.17 0.65
N PHE A 60 1.12 17.35 0.34
CA PHE A 60 -0.28 17.75 0.20
C PHE A 60 -1.26 16.74 0.82
N PRO A 61 -1.05 16.29 2.08
CA PRO A 61 -1.89 15.26 2.70
C PRO A 61 -3.37 15.65 2.78
N ALA A 62 -3.65 16.94 2.99
CA ALA A 62 -5.01 17.48 3.05
C ALA A 62 -5.77 17.40 1.72
N LEU A 63 -5.04 17.33 0.58
CA LEU A 63 -5.64 17.17 -0.73
C LEU A 63 -5.84 15.69 -1.06
N ILE A 64 -4.81 14.86 -0.84
CA ILE A 64 -4.80 13.48 -1.33
C ILE A 64 -5.60 12.53 -0.44
N LEU A 65 -5.49 12.62 0.90
CA LEU A 65 -6.11 11.65 1.80
C LEU A 65 -7.66 11.61 1.73
N PRO A 66 -8.37 12.75 1.57
CA PRO A 66 -9.82 12.72 1.38
C PRO A 66 -10.24 12.23 -0.01
N SER A 67 -9.31 12.18 -0.98
CA SER A 67 -9.63 11.83 -2.37
C SER A 67 -9.86 10.33 -2.56
N VAL A 68 -10.75 9.99 -3.49
CA VAL A 68 -10.95 8.60 -3.95
C VAL A 68 -9.70 8.07 -4.66
N SER A 69 -8.90 8.96 -5.26
CA SER A 69 -7.66 8.59 -5.93
C SER A 69 -6.66 7.96 -4.95
N PHE A 70 -6.57 8.44 -3.71
CA PHE A 70 -5.68 7.83 -2.72
C PHE A 70 -6.07 6.39 -2.40
N SER A 71 -7.36 6.12 -2.16
CA SER A 71 -7.82 4.76 -1.88
C SER A 71 -7.61 3.83 -3.07
N GLN A 72 -7.78 4.32 -4.31
CA GLN A 72 -7.49 3.56 -5.53
C GLN A 72 -6.00 3.26 -5.70
N VAL A 73 -5.12 4.24 -5.46
CA VAL A 73 -3.66 4.02 -5.51
C VAL A 73 -3.23 3.05 -4.42
N PHE A 74 -3.81 3.14 -3.22
CA PHE A 74 -3.58 2.21 -2.10
C PHE A 74 -4.03 0.78 -2.40
N ALA A 75 -5.23 0.63 -2.98
CA ALA A 75 -5.73 -0.65 -3.45
C ALA A 75 -4.84 -1.24 -4.56
N SER A 76 -4.41 -0.40 -5.51
CA SER A 76 -3.50 -0.81 -6.59
C SER A 76 -2.16 -1.29 -6.04
N ALA A 77 -1.56 -0.56 -5.10
CA ALA A 77 -0.30 -0.94 -4.46
C ALA A 77 -0.42 -2.29 -3.72
N THR A 78 -1.57 -2.55 -3.09
CA THR A 78 -1.88 -3.83 -2.43
C THR A 78 -1.82 -5.02 -3.41
N GLY A 79 -2.26 -4.84 -4.66
CA GLY A 79 -2.10 -5.85 -5.70
C GLY A 79 -0.68 -5.90 -6.28
N ALA A 80 -0.02 -4.75 -6.37
CA ALA A 80 1.27 -4.62 -7.04
C ALA A 80 2.43 -5.32 -6.32
N VAL A 81 2.37 -5.50 -4.99
CA VAL A 81 3.39 -6.25 -4.24
C VAL A 81 3.53 -7.71 -4.70
N ASN A 82 2.50 -8.27 -5.34
CA ASN A 82 2.51 -9.62 -5.91
C ASN A 82 2.95 -9.69 -7.36
N ARG A 83 3.33 -8.56 -7.99
CA ARG A 83 3.83 -8.57 -9.36
C ARG A 83 5.18 -9.29 -9.43
N LYS A 84 5.43 -9.89 -10.59
CA LYS A 84 6.70 -10.55 -10.90
C LYS A 84 7.84 -9.54 -11.08
N ASP A 85 7.49 -8.35 -11.54
CA ASP A 85 8.41 -7.23 -11.66
C ASP A 85 8.82 -6.74 -10.25
N PRO A 86 10.08 -6.97 -9.83
CA PRO A 86 10.53 -6.64 -8.48
C PRO A 86 10.58 -5.13 -8.24
N ASP A 87 10.84 -4.31 -9.26
CA ASP A 87 10.97 -2.87 -9.10
C ASP A 87 9.61 -2.26 -8.78
N VAL A 88 8.56 -2.66 -9.52
CA VAL A 88 7.19 -2.23 -9.25
C VAL A 88 6.73 -2.67 -7.85
N ALA A 89 7.03 -3.92 -7.47
CA ALA A 89 6.66 -4.44 -6.15
C ALA A 89 7.38 -3.69 -5.01
N LEU A 90 8.66 -3.34 -5.19
CA LEU A 90 9.45 -2.57 -4.23
C LEU A 90 8.91 -1.14 -4.06
N VAL A 91 8.60 -0.46 -5.16
CA VAL A 91 8.04 0.91 -5.11
C VAL A 91 6.65 0.89 -4.47
N ALA A 92 5.82 -0.10 -4.79
CA ALA A 92 4.51 -0.29 -4.15
C ALA A 92 4.64 -0.53 -2.63
N ALA A 93 5.55 -1.43 -2.22
CA ALA A 93 5.82 -1.69 -0.81
C ALA A 93 6.32 -0.42 -0.08
N SER A 94 7.17 0.37 -0.73
CA SER A 94 7.66 1.64 -0.18
C SER A 94 6.54 2.65 0.02
N PHE A 95 5.60 2.77 -0.93
CA PHE A 95 4.44 3.64 -0.78
C PHE A 95 3.51 3.19 0.35
N LEU A 96 3.23 1.88 0.47
CA LEU A 96 2.45 1.33 1.57
C LEU A 96 3.12 1.60 2.92
N LEU A 97 4.43 1.37 3.02
CA LEU A 97 5.20 1.63 4.24
C LEU A 97 5.15 3.10 4.64
N GLU A 98 5.39 4.03 3.72
CA GLU A 98 5.33 5.47 4.04
C GLU A 98 3.93 5.90 4.49
N SER A 99 2.89 5.30 3.91
CA SER A 99 1.50 5.52 4.34
C SER A 99 1.28 5.07 5.79
N LEU A 100 1.88 3.96 6.21
CA LEU A 100 1.80 3.47 7.59
C LEU A 100 2.68 4.28 8.55
N GLU A 101 3.88 4.67 8.12
CA GLU A 101 4.81 5.48 8.91
C GLU A 101 4.23 6.87 9.20
N ALA A 102 3.38 7.41 8.33
CA ALA A 102 2.66 8.67 8.57
C ALA A 102 1.74 8.65 9.80
N ARG A 103 1.28 7.47 10.23
CA ARG A 103 0.53 7.30 11.48
C ARG A 103 1.43 7.27 12.73
N ASN A 104 2.70 6.91 12.57
CA ASN A 104 3.64 6.62 13.67
C ASN A 104 4.46 7.84 14.12
N ASP A 105 3.95 9.06 13.92
CA ASP A 105 4.64 10.35 14.14
C ASP A 105 5.21 10.58 15.56
N HIS A 106 4.99 9.64 16.49
CA HIS A 106 5.51 9.68 17.86
C HIS A 106 6.69 8.73 18.15
N LYS A 107 7.17 7.94 17.17
CA LYS A 107 8.28 7.00 17.38
C LYS A 107 9.27 6.96 16.20
N ALA A 108 9.67 8.13 15.69
CA ALA A 108 10.83 8.23 14.81
C ALA A 108 12.09 7.79 15.58
N ILE A 109 12.43 6.50 15.48
CA ILE A 109 13.66 5.93 16.05
C ILE A 109 14.89 6.25 15.19
N ASP A 110 14.71 6.83 13.99
CA ASP A 110 15.80 7.34 13.17
C ASP A 110 15.67 8.83 12.89
N ARG A 111 16.72 9.57 13.28
CA ARG A 111 16.83 11.04 13.31
C ARG A 111 16.90 11.72 11.94
N GLU A 112 16.67 11.00 10.85
CA GLU A 112 16.72 11.53 9.48
C GLU A 112 15.39 11.40 8.72
N ARG A 113 14.33 10.87 9.34
CA ARG A 113 13.06 10.62 8.65
C ARG A 113 12.07 11.78 8.73
N ARG A 114 11.35 11.94 7.61
CA ARG A 114 10.28 12.91 7.35
C ARG A 114 9.32 12.99 8.54
N ILE A 115 9.06 14.21 9.03
CA ILE A 115 8.09 14.47 10.09
C ILE A 115 6.70 14.54 9.45
N TRP A 116 5.77 13.73 9.94
CA TRP A 116 4.43 13.58 9.37
C TRP A 116 3.41 14.33 10.23
N ASN A 117 3.34 15.65 10.07
CA ASN A 117 2.41 16.48 10.85
C ASN A 117 0.97 16.39 10.34
N PHE A 118 0.32 15.23 10.51
CA PHE A 118 -1.08 15.05 10.12
C PHE A 118 -2.02 15.50 11.24
N SER A 119 -3.07 16.22 10.87
CA SER A 119 -4.15 16.50 11.81
C SER A 119 -4.91 15.21 12.17
N PRO A 120 -5.60 15.14 13.32
CA PRO A 120 -6.41 13.98 13.69
C PRO A 120 -7.45 13.58 12.63
N GLU A 121 -8.00 14.57 11.91
CA GLU A 121 -8.95 14.34 10.82
C GLU A 121 -8.29 13.62 9.64
N LEU A 122 -7.08 14.04 9.26
CA LEU A 122 -6.32 13.39 8.18
C LEU A 122 -5.89 11.98 8.56
N LEU A 123 -5.46 11.77 9.81
CA LEU A 123 -5.17 10.43 10.33
C LEU A 123 -6.41 9.54 10.28
N THR A 124 -7.60 10.08 10.59
CA THR A 124 -8.86 9.32 10.48
C THR A 124 -9.15 8.90 9.03
N LYS A 125 -8.83 9.74 8.04
CA LYS A 125 -8.99 9.39 6.61
C LYS A 125 -8.00 8.31 6.16
N LEU A 126 -6.74 8.45 6.55
CA LEU A 126 -5.73 7.41 6.33
C LEU A 126 -6.17 6.08 6.96
N ASP A 127 -6.64 6.11 8.19
CA ASP A 127 -7.11 4.94 8.92
C ASP A 127 -8.26 4.24 8.20
N GLN A 128 -9.24 4.97 7.69
CA GLN A 128 -10.34 4.39 6.93
C GLN A 128 -9.84 3.59 5.72
N VAL A 129 -8.84 4.12 5.00
CA VAL A 129 -8.24 3.44 3.85
C VAL A 129 -7.47 2.20 4.31
N VAL A 130 -6.56 2.35 5.28
CA VAL A 130 -5.74 1.21 5.76
C VAL A 130 -6.61 0.11 6.35
N ILE A 131 -7.66 0.45 7.10
CA ILE A 131 -8.60 -0.54 7.68
C ILE A 131 -9.33 -1.29 6.57
N SER A 132 -9.74 -0.60 5.50
CA SER A 132 -10.48 -1.19 4.38
C SER A 132 -9.65 -2.21 3.60
N TYR A 133 -8.34 -1.98 3.46
CA TYR A 133 -7.44 -2.83 2.67
C TYR A 133 -6.47 -3.67 3.51
N GLY A 134 -6.42 -3.47 4.84
CA GLY A 134 -5.39 -4.05 5.71
C GLY A 134 -5.34 -5.57 5.67
N ARG A 135 -6.51 -6.22 5.63
CA ARG A 135 -6.59 -7.69 5.46
C ARG A 135 -5.98 -8.14 4.13
N LEU A 136 -6.31 -7.44 3.04
CA LEU A 136 -5.81 -7.76 1.70
C LEU A 136 -4.29 -7.56 1.60
N ILE A 137 -3.75 -6.52 2.25
CA ILE A 137 -2.29 -6.27 2.29
C ILE A 137 -1.57 -7.39 3.03
N VAL A 138 -2.05 -7.76 4.22
CA VAL A 138 -1.44 -8.86 5.00
C VAL A 138 -1.45 -10.15 4.20
N GLU A 139 -2.59 -10.50 3.60
CA GLU A 139 -2.69 -11.70 2.78
C GLU A 139 -1.74 -11.65 1.58
N ALA A 140 -1.69 -10.53 0.86
CA ALA A 140 -0.81 -10.34 -0.28
C ALA A 140 0.67 -10.50 0.11
N ILE A 141 1.09 -9.87 1.20
CA ILE A 141 2.47 -9.95 1.72
C ILE A 141 2.83 -11.39 2.10
N LEU A 142 1.99 -12.05 2.91
CA LEU A 142 2.28 -13.41 3.38
C LEU A 142 2.35 -14.41 2.23
N ARG A 143 1.45 -14.28 1.25
CA ARG A 143 1.48 -15.12 0.04
C ARG A 143 2.73 -14.85 -0.80
N ARG A 144 3.16 -13.60 -0.94
CA ARG A 144 4.41 -13.26 -1.65
C ARG A 144 5.63 -13.84 -0.95
N LEU A 145 5.76 -13.60 0.35
CA LEU A 145 6.90 -14.08 1.17
C LEU A 145 7.01 -15.60 1.24
N ALA A 146 5.91 -16.32 1.03
CA ALA A 146 5.90 -17.78 0.98
C ALA A 146 6.51 -18.36 -0.32
N LEU A 147 6.81 -17.53 -1.33
CA LEU A 147 7.45 -17.94 -2.56
C LEU A 147 8.99 -17.90 -2.42
N ASP A 148 9.68 -18.93 -2.95
CA ASP A 148 11.15 -19.00 -2.89
C ASP A 148 11.86 -17.99 -3.81
N ASP A 149 11.15 -17.41 -4.78
CA ASP A 149 11.70 -16.56 -5.83
C ASP A 149 11.74 -15.06 -5.47
N VAL A 150 11.36 -14.70 -4.23
CA VAL A 150 11.39 -13.32 -3.79
C VAL A 150 12.82 -12.88 -3.51
N VAL A 151 13.26 -11.82 -4.19
CA VAL A 151 14.56 -11.17 -3.95
C VAL A 151 14.62 -10.59 -2.54
N GLU A 152 15.82 -10.59 -1.95
CA GLU A 152 15.99 -10.24 -0.52
C GLU A 152 15.52 -8.83 -0.18
N SER A 153 15.82 -7.85 -1.04
CA SER A 153 15.35 -6.46 -0.88
C SER A 153 13.82 -6.34 -0.81
N LEU A 154 13.10 -7.16 -1.58
CA LEU A 154 11.64 -7.18 -1.56
C LEU A 154 11.13 -7.88 -0.30
N LYS A 155 11.81 -8.92 0.19
CA LYS A 155 11.44 -9.53 1.49
C LYS A 155 11.55 -8.52 2.62
N GLU A 156 12.67 -7.81 2.71
CA GLU A 156 12.88 -6.77 3.73
C GLU A 156 11.78 -5.70 3.65
N ALA A 157 11.48 -5.19 2.45
CA ALA A 157 10.45 -4.18 2.24
C ALA A 157 9.05 -4.68 2.64
N LEU A 158 8.68 -5.91 2.30
CA LEU A 158 7.39 -6.49 2.67
C LEU A 158 7.29 -6.78 4.17
N SER A 159 8.37 -7.25 4.79
CA SER A 159 8.48 -7.42 6.24
C SER A 159 8.31 -6.09 6.96
N ASP A 160 8.84 -4.99 6.43
CA ASP A 160 8.65 -3.65 6.99
C ASP A 160 7.20 -3.17 6.91
N VAL A 161 6.51 -3.41 5.79
CA VAL A 161 5.07 -3.10 5.67
C VAL A 161 4.27 -3.92 6.67
N LEU A 162 4.55 -5.23 6.79
CA LEU A 162 3.88 -6.10 7.75
C LEU A 162 4.15 -5.66 9.19
N TYR A 163 5.37 -5.24 9.50
CA TYR A 163 5.73 -4.65 10.79
C TYR A 163 4.94 -3.38 11.09
N GLY A 164 4.83 -2.48 10.11
CA GLY A 164 3.99 -1.27 10.21
C GLY A 164 2.53 -1.61 10.53
N LEU A 165 1.98 -2.63 9.88
CA LEU A 165 0.62 -3.11 10.15
C LEU A 165 0.48 -3.72 11.55
N CYS A 166 1.42 -4.57 11.97
CA CYS A 166 1.42 -5.17 13.32
C CYS A 166 1.51 -4.13 14.43
N THR A 167 2.19 -3.01 14.19
CA THR A 167 2.40 -1.95 15.19
C THR A 167 1.27 -0.92 15.20
N CYS A 168 0.80 -0.47 14.03
CA CYS A 168 -0.23 0.55 13.91
C CYS A 168 -1.66 -0.01 13.97
N TYR A 169 -1.88 -1.22 13.44
CA TYR A 169 -3.21 -1.82 13.25
C TYR A 169 -3.26 -3.28 13.76
N PRO A 170 -2.94 -3.53 15.05
CA PRO A 170 -2.72 -4.89 15.57
C PRO A 170 -3.95 -5.79 15.49
N ALA A 171 -5.16 -5.24 15.69
CA ALA A 171 -6.40 -6.04 15.69
C ALA A 171 -6.68 -6.65 14.31
N ILE A 172 -6.67 -5.83 13.26
CA ILE A 172 -6.92 -6.25 11.87
C ILE A 172 -5.79 -7.15 11.38
N THR A 173 -4.55 -6.81 11.71
CA THR A 173 -3.37 -7.58 11.30
C THR A 173 -3.40 -8.98 11.93
N LYS A 174 -3.72 -9.10 13.22
CA LYS A 174 -3.86 -10.39 13.89
C LYS A 174 -4.88 -11.28 13.22
N GLU A 175 -6.08 -10.77 12.97
CA GLU A 175 -7.14 -11.53 12.31
C GLU A 175 -6.72 -11.98 10.91
N ALA A 176 -6.12 -11.09 10.12
CA ALA A 176 -5.68 -11.38 8.78
C ALA A 176 -4.53 -12.41 8.73
N VAL A 177 -3.55 -12.31 9.64
CA VAL A 177 -2.46 -13.29 9.75
C VAL A 177 -3.03 -14.67 10.10
N ILE A 178 -3.89 -14.77 11.12
CA ILE A 178 -4.53 -16.04 11.50
C ILE A 178 -5.30 -16.62 10.31
N SER A 179 -6.17 -15.81 9.69
CA SER A 179 -6.99 -16.25 8.55
C SER A 179 -6.13 -16.76 7.39
N THR A 180 -5.02 -16.09 7.08
CA THR A 180 -4.15 -16.46 5.96
C THR A 180 -3.37 -17.74 6.26
N LEU A 181 -2.79 -17.84 7.47
CA LEU A 181 -2.02 -19.02 7.87
C LEU A 181 -2.92 -20.26 8.02
N SER A 182 -4.18 -20.11 8.43
CA SER A 182 -5.13 -21.22 8.54
C SER A 182 -5.75 -21.65 7.21
N ALA A 183 -5.52 -20.91 6.12
CA ALA A 183 -6.07 -21.24 4.81
C ALA A 183 -5.47 -22.55 4.27
N ALA A 184 -6.32 -23.43 3.74
CA ALA A 184 -5.93 -24.77 3.28
C ALA A 184 -4.96 -24.73 2.07
N ASP A 185 -5.04 -23.66 1.28
CA ASP A 185 -4.21 -23.37 0.11
C ASP A 185 -2.91 -22.63 0.48
N PHE A 186 -2.66 -22.34 1.76
CA PHE A 186 -1.49 -21.60 2.22
C PHE A 186 -0.47 -22.51 2.95
N PRO A 187 0.84 -22.49 2.61
CA PRO A 187 1.49 -21.68 1.56
C PRO A 187 1.35 -22.29 0.14
N GLY A 188 0.51 -23.32 -0.04
CA GLY A 188 0.25 -23.92 -1.35
C GLY A 188 1.31 -24.92 -1.83
N ARG A 189 2.18 -25.37 -0.92
CA ARG A 189 3.27 -26.31 -1.20
C ARG A 189 3.05 -27.65 -0.54
N ALA A 190 3.17 -28.72 -1.32
CA ALA A 190 3.22 -30.08 -0.80
C ALA A 190 4.51 -30.26 0.04
N GLY A 191 4.38 -30.67 1.30
CA GLY A 191 5.52 -31.03 2.16
C GLY A 191 5.95 -30.00 3.21
N PHE A 192 5.29 -28.84 3.32
CA PHE A 192 5.50 -27.98 4.49
C PHE A 192 4.90 -28.68 5.73
N LYS A 193 5.68 -28.84 6.81
CA LYS A 193 5.15 -29.29 8.11
C LYS A 193 4.46 -28.09 8.77
N LEU A 194 3.21 -27.88 8.36
CA LEU A 194 2.47 -26.62 8.45
C LEU A 194 2.35 -26.02 9.86
N ASP A 195 2.04 -26.81 10.90
CA ASP A 195 1.42 -26.21 12.10
C ASP A 195 2.44 -25.56 13.05
N ALA A 196 3.53 -26.24 13.38
CA ALA A 196 4.50 -25.72 14.35
C ALA A 196 5.26 -24.47 13.83
N ASP A 197 5.58 -24.41 12.54
CA ASP A 197 6.26 -23.26 11.94
C ASP A 197 5.30 -22.08 11.74
N LYS A 198 4.03 -22.34 11.42
CA LYS A 198 2.98 -21.30 11.40
C LYS A 198 2.73 -20.75 12.80
N GLU A 199 2.70 -21.59 13.83
CA GLU A 199 2.58 -21.15 15.22
C GLU A 199 3.77 -20.30 15.66
N ARG A 200 5.00 -20.70 15.31
CA ARG A 200 6.20 -19.91 15.59
C ARG A 200 6.16 -18.55 14.88
N PHE A 201 5.80 -18.54 13.60
CA PHE A 201 5.65 -17.30 12.84
C PHE A 201 4.59 -16.40 13.47
N LEU A 202 3.41 -16.95 13.80
CA LEU A 202 2.33 -16.21 14.42
C LEU A 202 2.75 -15.62 15.77
N PHE A 203 3.45 -16.40 16.60
CA PHE A 203 3.97 -15.94 17.88
C PHE A 203 4.99 -14.81 17.72
N ALA A 204 5.87 -14.91 16.73
CA ALA A 204 6.87 -13.87 16.45
C ALA A 204 6.22 -12.60 15.87
N ALA A 205 5.35 -12.75 14.87
CA ALA A 205 4.74 -11.65 14.14
C ALA A 205 3.75 -10.83 15.00
N LEU A 206 3.04 -11.49 15.91
CA LEU A 206 2.00 -10.87 16.75
C LEU A 206 2.44 -10.63 18.21
N ARG A 207 3.74 -10.78 18.50
CA ARG A 207 4.30 -10.60 19.84
C ARG A 207 3.98 -9.21 20.39
N GLN A 208 3.69 -9.14 21.70
CA GLN A 208 3.58 -7.89 22.46
C GLN A 208 4.56 -7.90 23.64
N PRO A 209 5.46 -6.90 23.78
CA PRO A 209 5.72 -5.82 22.82
C PRO A 209 6.31 -6.36 21.50
N PRO A 210 6.13 -5.64 20.38
CA PRO A 210 6.65 -6.04 19.07
C PRO A 210 8.18 -6.15 19.10
N HIS A 211 8.74 -7.05 18.28
CA HIS A 211 10.19 -7.12 18.07
C HIS A 211 10.74 -5.78 17.54
N PRO A 212 12.01 -5.44 17.81
CA PRO A 212 12.68 -4.38 17.05
C PRO A 212 12.62 -4.71 15.56
N ARG A 213 12.36 -3.72 14.69
CA ARG A 213 12.20 -3.89 13.22
C ARG A 213 13.26 -4.81 12.60
N VAL A 214 14.54 -4.60 12.95
CA VAL A 214 15.69 -5.41 12.48
C VAL A 214 15.59 -6.90 12.82
N ARG A 215 14.88 -7.28 13.90
CA ARG A 215 14.66 -8.68 14.29
C ARG A 215 13.34 -9.26 13.74
N PHE A 216 12.50 -8.42 13.15
CA PHE A 216 11.25 -8.82 12.52
C PHE A 216 11.47 -9.22 11.06
N GLN A 217 12.41 -8.54 10.40
CA GLN A 217 13.00 -8.94 9.12
C GLN A 217 13.71 -10.29 9.27
#